data_AF-A0A9D8S344-F1
#
_entry.id   AF-A0A9D8S344-F1
#
_cell.length_a   1.000
_cell.length_b   1.000
_cell.length_c   1.000
_cell.angle_alpha   90.00
_cell.angle_beta   90.00
_cell.angle_gamma   90.00
#
_symmetry.space_group_name_H-M   'P 1'
#
loop_
_entity.id
_entity.type
_entity.pdbx_description
1 polymer ?
#
loop_
_entity_poly.entity_id
_entity_poly.type
_entity_poly.pdbx_seq_one_letter_code
_entity_poly.pdbx_strand_id
1 'polypeptide(L)'
;METIVYNRTGNSAFDYHSETDKGAVMEKYYIKSMIEEIAKGLDRLIEQKVICSNKKVLLYGLDRYAFAMRTILSNKGYGNIEGYISDDEAAVVEHNCDIKNFACKYLNDTYELIQVRTIEDRLLPFDKNATILIASKSYLLEKEKLERLGYCENIHFYKVYDFIDEELDRLFLKKRRMTIKEMQATEKKILAYVDYLCRKYNLRYWVCGGTLLGTIRHKGFIPWDDDIDIFLPLQDYRRLISVFEENEQYTMMGMGTSEVNDFSDIFAKAVDKYTIINEDIGTVRKVNPVWIDVFPLVGLPSDKEERQLFFKKYKELNRQIWENFYASNGSTEVFSKWYGKQKEFLEKYDFDKSQYVGVLGTAYGERDAATREVYAGTCRRPFEDIEVNVPVGYQEYLDNLYGKNWMQLPDESKRQPHHNIEAYWL
;
A
#
# COMPACT_ATOMS: atom_id res chain seq x y z
N MET A 1 -4.72 25.62 35.87
CA MET A 1 -5.15 26.90 35.29
C MET A 1 -4.09 27.24 34.27
N GLU A 2 -4.29 27.20 32.96
CA GLU A 2 -5.50 27.36 32.15
C GLU A 2 -5.48 26.38 30.98
N THR A 3 -6.67 25.91 30.61
CA THR A 3 -6.94 25.02 29.48
C THR A 3 -7.47 25.90 28.35
N ILE A 4 -6.76 25.97 27.22
CA ILE A 4 -7.24 26.67 26.03
C ILE A 4 -8.09 25.69 25.21
N VAL A 5 -9.38 26.00 25.15
CA VAL A 5 -10.42 25.30 24.39
C VAL A 5 -10.48 25.91 22.99
N TYR A 6 -10.33 25.09 21.95
CA TYR A 6 -10.63 25.49 20.57
C TYR A 6 -12.10 25.20 20.26
N ASN A 7 -12.89 26.26 20.07
CA ASN A 7 -14.26 26.19 19.55
C ASN A 7 -14.23 26.08 18.02
N ARG A 8 -14.96 25.10 17.48
CA ARG A 8 -15.36 25.02 16.07
C ARG A 8 -16.83 25.48 15.94
N THR A 9 -17.06 26.49 15.12
CA THR A 9 -18.33 26.83 14.44
C THR A 9 -17.92 27.11 12.99
N GLY A 10 -18.62 26.82 11.90
CA GLY A 10 -19.97 26.38 11.59
C GLY A 10 -20.24 26.91 10.16
N ASN A 11 -20.78 26.08 9.26
CA ASN A 11 -21.01 26.31 7.82
C ASN A 11 -21.57 27.70 7.43
N SER A 12 -21.19 28.22 6.25
CA SER A 12 -22.01 28.15 5.01
C SER A 12 -21.56 29.10 3.88
N ALA A 13 -21.87 28.66 2.65
CA ALA A 13 -22.22 29.43 1.45
C ALA A 13 -21.12 30.03 0.54
N PHE A 14 -21.27 29.65 -0.73
CA PHE A 14 -20.67 30.14 -1.97
C PHE A 14 -20.53 31.66 -2.05
N ASP A 15 -19.39 32.12 -2.57
CA ASP A 15 -19.34 33.31 -3.41
C ASP A 15 -18.29 33.14 -4.52
N TYR A 16 -18.75 33.40 -5.74
CA TYR A 16 -18.00 33.36 -6.99
C TYR A 16 -17.28 34.71 -7.18
N HIS A 17 -15.95 34.73 -7.14
CA HIS A 17 -15.18 35.78 -7.82
C HIS A 17 -13.90 35.22 -8.44
N SER A 18 -13.83 35.41 -9.75
CA SER A 18 -12.69 35.19 -10.63
C SER A 18 -11.56 36.16 -10.31
N GLU A 19 -10.35 35.67 -10.08
CA GLU A 19 -9.12 36.39 -10.38
C GLU A 19 -7.89 35.46 -10.34
N THR A 20 -7.34 35.25 -11.54
CA THR A 20 -5.92 35.02 -11.85
C THR A 20 -5.23 33.74 -11.39
N ASP A 21 -4.70 33.02 -12.39
CA ASP A 21 -3.63 32.02 -12.31
C ASP A 21 -2.56 32.38 -11.27
N LYS A 22 -2.77 31.94 -10.04
CA LYS A 22 -1.70 31.63 -9.10
C LYS A 22 -1.52 30.12 -9.18
N GLY A 23 -0.34 29.72 -9.67
CA GLY A 23 0.00 28.34 -10.00
C GLY A 23 -0.54 27.35 -8.96
N ALA A 24 -1.25 26.34 -9.47
CA ALA A 24 -1.61 25.17 -8.69
C ALA A 24 -0.31 24.48 -8.27
N VAL A 25 0.20 24.84 -7.10
CA VAL A 25 1.05 23.95 -6.33
C VAL A 25 0.15 22.75 -6.06
N MET A 26 0.34 21.69 -6.84
CA MET A 26 -0.29 20.40 -6.59
C MET A 26 -0.07 20.07 -5.11
N GLU A 27 -1.11 19.64 -4.40
CA GLU A 27 -0.90 18.95 -3.12
C GLU A 27 0.12 17.86 -3.42
N LYS A 28 1.33 17.93 -2.82
CA LYS A 28 2.50 17.12 -3.19
C LYS A 28 2.25 15.61 -3.04
N TYR A 29 1.10 15.24 -2.49
CA TYR A 29 0.71 13.90 -2.13
C TYR A 29 -0.82 13.75 -2.23
N TYR A 30 -1.30 12.66 -2.83
CA TYR A 30 -2.72 12.34 -2.92
C TYR A 30 -2.95 10.83 -2.74
N ILE A 31 -3.94 10.45 -1.91
CA ILE A 31 -4.36 9.06 -1.74
C ILE A 31 -5.79 8.92 -2.20
N LYS A 32 -6.06 7.90 -3.01
CA LYS A 32 -7.41 7.51 -3.35
C LYS A 32 -7.71 6.08 -2.92
N SER A 33 -8.80 5.90 -2.18
CA SER A 33 -9.31 4.58 -1.82
C SER A 33 -10.32 4.10 -2.85
N MET A 34 -10.01 3.01 -3.54
CA MET A 34 -10.96 2.38 -4.48
C MET A 34 -12.15 1.79 -3.74
N ILE A 35 -11.95 1.37 -2.49
CA ILE A 35 -13.01 0.82 -1.63
C ILE A 35 -14.01 1.91 -1.25
N GLU A 36 -13.53 3.13 -1.00
CA GLU A 36 -14.39 4.27 -0.74
C GLU A 36 -15.19 4.68 -1.99
N GLU A 37 -14.55 4.67 -3.17
CA GLU A 37 -15.26 4.93 -4.43
C GLU A 37 -16.32 3.87 -4.75
N ILE A 38 -16.03 2.60 -4.47
CA ILE A 38 -17.02 1.51 -4.52
C ILE A 38 -18.16 1.78 -3.54
N ALA A 39 -17.86 2.22 -2.31
CA ALA A 39 -18.90 2.56 -1.33
C ALA A 39 -19.82 3.69 -1.82
N LYS A 40 -19.26 4.75 -2.41
CA LYS A 40 -20.01 5.83 -3.06
C LYS A 40 -20.87 5.31 -4.22
N GLY A 41 -20.34 4.38 -5.02
CA GLY A 41 -21.08 3.70 -6.09
C GLY A 41 -22.28 2.90 -5.59
N LEU A 42 -22.10 2.16 -4.50
CA LEU A 42 -23.18 1.42 -3.86
C LEU A 42 -24.24 2.36 -3.26
N ASP A 43 -23.83 3.48 -2.66
CA ASP A 43 -24.75 4.50 -2.14
C ASP A 43 -25.65 5.07 -3.23
N ARG A 44 -25.09 5.41 -4.40
CA ARG A 44 -25.89 5.85 -5.55
C ARG A 44 -26.93 4.80 -5.98
N LEU A 45 -26.55 3.52 -6.02
CA LEU A 45 -27.47 2.44 -6.41
C LEU A 45 -28.55 2.18 -5.35
N ILE A 46 -28.24 2.37 -4.06
CA ILE A 46 -29.22 2.33 -2.97
C ILE A 46 -30.22 3.49 -3.09
N GLU A 47 -29.75 4.71 -3.31
CA GLU A 47 -30.58 5.90 -3.49
C GLU A 47 -31.52 5.77 -4.70
N GLN A 48 -31.03 5.17 -5.79
CA GLN A 48 -31.82 4.86 -6.99
C GLN A 48 -32.78 3.67 -6.81
N LYS A 49 -32.79 3.03 -5.63
CA LYS A 49 -33.60 1.82 -5.32
C LYS A 49 -33.29 0.63 -6.22
N VAL A 50 -32.09 0.58 -6.80
CA VAL A 50 -31.57 -0.59 -7.52
C VAL A 50 -31.26 -1.70 -6.52
N ILE A 51 -30.59 -1.32 -5.42
CA ILE A 51 -30.29 -2.19 -4.29
C ILE A 51 -31.38 -1.96 -3.22
N CYS A 52 -32.18 -3.00 -2.97
CA CYS A 52 -33.26 -2.96 -1.99
C CYS A 52 -33.41 -4.32 -1.32
N SER A 53 -33.84 -4.36 -0.06
CA SER A 53 -33.84 -5.56 0.79
C SER A 53 -34.72 -6.72 0.28
N ASN A 54 -35.62 -6.45 -0.68
CA ASN A 54 -36.52 -7.45 -1.27
C ASN A 54 -36.02 -8.06 -2.59
N LYS A 55 -34.88 -7.61 -3.12
CA LYS A 55 -34.23 -8.20 -4.30
C LYS A 55 -33.00 -9.00 -3.89
N LYS A 56 -32.67 -10.06 -4.61
CA LYS A 56 -31.41 -10.78 -4.39
C LYS A 56 -30.27 -10.02 -5.07
N VAL A 57 -29.17 -9.85 -4.35
CA VAL A 57 -27.96 -9.20 -4.86
C VAL A 57 -26.88 -10.25 -5.09
N LEU A 58 -26.29 -10.24 -6.29
CA LEU A 58 -25.12 -11.03 -6.66
C LEU A 58 -23.93 -10.11 -6.83
N LEU A 59 -22.75 -10.56 -6.40
CA LEU A 59 -21.51 -9.82 -6.52
C LEU A 59 -20.64 -10.48 -7.59
N TYR A 60 -20.27 -9.73 -8.63
CA TYR A 60 -19.47 -10.25 -9.72
C TYR A 60 -17.97 -10.21 -9.37
N GLY A 61 -17.29 -11.34 -9.54
CA GLY A 61 -15.87 -11.55 -9.27
C GLY A 61 -15.59 -12.26 -7.95
N LEU A 62 -14.41 -12.90 -7.89
CA LEU A 62 -13.82 -13.49 -6.67
C LEU A 62 -12.57 -12.72 -6.25
N ASP A 63 -12.66 -11.39 -6.30
CA ASP A 63 -11.57 -10.49 -5.97
C ASP A 63 -11.89 -9.62 -4.74
N ARG A 64 -10.88 -8.85 -4.33
CA ARG A 64 -10.96 -7.94 -3.19
C ARG A 64 -12.08 -6.88 -3.31
N TYR A 65 -12.46 -6.48 -4.52
CA TYR A 65 -13.49 -5.47 -4.74
C TYR A 65 -14.89 -6.07 -4.55
N ALA A 66 -15.11 -7.28 -5.07
CA ALA A 66 -16.31 -8.06 -4.83
C ALA A 66 -16.50 -8.34 -3.32
N PHE A 67 -15.44 -8.79 -2.65
CA PHE A 67 -15.48 -9.03 -1.20
C PHE A 67 -15.74 -7.74 -0.40
N ALA A 68 -15.17 -6.61 -0.81
CA ALA A 68 -15.42 -5.33 -0.17
C ALA A 68 -16.86 -4.85 -0.35
N MET A 69 -17.45 -5.01 -1.55
CA MET A 69 -18.86 -4.68 -1.78
C MET A 69 -19.77 -5.39 -0.79
N ARG A 70 -19.51 -6.68 -0.50
CA ARG A 70 -20.26 -7.42 0.51
C ARG A 70 -20.17 -6.77 1.89
N THR A 71 -18.95 -6.46 2.34
CA THR A 71 -18.72 -5.83 3.64
C THR A 71 -19.43 -4.48 3.74
N ILE A 72 -19.33 -3.65 2.70
CA ILE A 72 -19.99 -2.33 2.64
C ILE A 72 -21.51 -2.47 2.71
N LEU A 73 -22.10 -3.38 1.92
CA LEU A 73 -23.54 -3.65 1.94
C LEU A 73 -24.00 -4.16 3.31
N SER A 74 -23.23 -5.06 3.93
CA SER A 74 -23.53 -5.56 5.27
C SER A 74 -23.47 -4.44 6.32
N ASN A 75 -22.47 -3.54 6.26
CA ASN A 75 -22.37 -2.38 7.13
C ASN A 75 -23.58 -1.44 6.99
N LYS A 76 -24.20 -1.40 5.81
CA LYS A 76 -25.40 -0.62 5.49
C LYS A 76 -26.71 -1.37 5.78
N GLY A 77 -26.65 -2.57 6.36
CA GLY A 77 -27.83 -3.36 6.75
C GLY A 77 -28.44 -4.23 5.65
N TYR A 78 -27.73 -4.44 4.53
CA TYR A 78 -28.18 -5.29 3.42
C TYR A 78 -27.66 -6.72 3.59
N GLY A 79 -28.54 -7.61 4.05
CA GLY A 79 -28.27 -9.06 4.21
C GLY A 79 -28.78 -9.93 3.04
N ASN A 80 -29.36 -9.32 2.02
CA ASN A 80 -29.96 -9.96 0.84
C ASN A 80 -28.94 -10.34 -0.25
N ILE A 81 -27.70 -10.57 0.14
CA ILE A 81 -26.61 -10.97 -0.76
C ILE A 81 -26.72 -12.49 -0.95
N GLU A 82 -27.06 -12.90 -2.16
CA GLU A 82 -27.19 -14.32 -2.52
C GLU A 82 -25.82 -15.00 -2.61
N GLY A 83 -24.83 -14.30 -3.17
CA GLY A 83 -23.46 -14.77 -3.23
C GLY A 83 -22.64 -14.14 -4.34
N TYR A 84 -21.56 -14.82 -4.70
CA TYR A 84 -20.62 -14.39 -5.73
C TYR A 84 -20.82 -15.18 -7.01
N ILE A 85 -20.65 -14.49 -8.15
CA ILE A 85 -20.58 -15.10 -9.47
C ILE A 85 -19.25 -14.75 -10.14
N SER A 86 -18.67 -15.68 -10.87
CA SER A 86 -17.40 -15.47 -11.58
C SER A 86 -17.37 -16.26 -12.87
N ASP A 87 -16.73 -15.72 -13.90
CA ASP A 87 -16.44 -16.41 -15.16
C ASP A 87 -15.14 -17.24 -15.09
N ASP A 88 -14.32 -17.02 -14.06
CA ASP A 88 -13.19 -17.90 -13.76
C ASP A 88 -13.68 -19.22 -13.16
N GLU A 89 -13.97 -20.19 -14.03
CA GLU A 89 -14.42 -21.53 -13.64
C GLU A 89 -13.42 -22.23 -12.71
N ALA A 90 -12.12 -22.03 -12.93
CA ALA A 90 -11.08 -22.66 -12.10
C ALA A 90 -11.14 -22.11 -10.67
N ALA A 91 -11.23 -20.79 -10.51
CA ALA A 91 -11.37 -20.15 -9.19
C ALA A 91 -12.67 -20.56 -8.49
N VAL A 92 -13.78 -20.69 -9.21
CA VAL A 92 -15.06 -21.17 -8.66
C VAL A 92 -14.93 -22.61 -8.16
N VAL A 93 -14.32 -23.50 -8.95
CA VAL A 93 -14.12 -24.90 -8.58
C VAL A 93 -13.19 -25.00 -7.36
N GLU A 94 -12.07 -24.28 -7.38
CA GLU A 94 -11.10 -24.24 -6.27
C GLU A 94 -11.78 -23.79 -4.98
N HIS A 95 -12.48 -22.65 -5.01
CA HIS A 95 -13.21 -22.14 -3.85
C HIS A 95 -14.22 -23.15 -3.31
N ASN A 96 -15.04 -23.73 -4.20
CA ASN A 96 -16.05 -24.70 -3.80
C ASN A 96 -15.43 -25.99 -3.25
N CYS A 97 -14.29 -26.42 -3.78
CA CYS A 97 -13.52 -27.55 -3.24
C CYS A 97 -13.01 -27.24 -1.82
N ASP A 98 -12.43 -26.07 -1.60
CA ASP A 98 -11.95 -25.65 -0.28
C ASP A 98 -13.07 -25.58 0.75
N ILE A 99 -14.19 -24.97 0.38
CA ILE A 99 -15.37 -24.89 1.24
C ILE A 99 -15.93 -26.28 1.54
N LYS A 100 -16.03 -27.17 0.55
CA LYS A 100 -16.49 -28.56 0.77
C LYS A 100 -15.55 -29.33 1.68
N ASN A 101 -14.24 -29.17 1.48
CA ASN A 101 -13.19 -29.81 2.29
C ASN A 101 -13.22 -29.33 3.74
N PHE A 102 -13.55 -28.07 3.97
CA PHE A 102 -13.78 -27.50 5.30
C PHE A 102 -15.09 -28.01 5.90
N ALA A 103 -16.20 -27.83 5.19
CA ALA A 103 -17.54 -28.15 5.68
C ALA A 103 -17.69 -29.63 6.06
N CYS A 104 -17.18 -30.56 5.23
CA CYS A 104 -17.30 -31.99 5.49
C CYS A 104 -16.56 -32.47 6.76
N LYS A 105 -15.64 -31.65 7.29
CA LYS A 105 -14.88 -31.94 8.51
C LYS A 105 -15.43 -31.21 9.73
N TYR A 106 -16.03 -30.03 9.54
CA TYR A 106 -16.26 -29.08 10.64
C TYR A 106 -17.70 -28.54 10.76
N LEU A 107 -18.59 -28.79 9.79
CA LEU A 107 -19.95 -28.26 9.80
C LEU A 107 -20.99 -29.39 9.69
N ASN A 108 -22.10 -29.22 10.41
CA ASN A 108 -23.26 -30.12 10.30
C ASN A 108 -24.09 -29.85 9.03
N ASP A 109 -24.08 -28.60 8.55
CA ASP A 109 -24.70 -28.18 7.30
C ASP A 109 -23.94 -26.99 6.68
N THR A 110 -24.37 -26.57 5.49
CA THR A 110 -23.71 -25.51 4.71
C THR A 110 -24.64 -24.34 4.39
N TYR A 111 -25.78 -24.23 5.07
CA TYR A 111 -26.82 -23.26 4.72
C TYR A 111 -26.37 -21.81 4.93
N GLU A 112 -25.55 -21.56 5.95
CA GLU A 112 -25.02 -20.22 6.25
C GLU A 112 -23.83 -19.80 5.37
N LEU A 113 -23.33 -20.72 4.53
CA LEU A 113 -22.21 -20.43 3.65
C LEU A 113 -22.69 -19.66 2.43
N ILE A 114 -21.98 -18.57 2.14
CA ILE A 114 -22.24 -17.80 0.94
C ILE A 114 -21.85 -18.61 -0.28
N GLN A 115 -22.73 -18.61 -1.27
CA GLN A 115 -22.57 -19.43 -2.46
C GLN A 115 -21.65 -18.73 -3.46
N VAL A 116 -20.81 -19.54 -4.11
CA VAL A 116 -19.97 -19.13 -5.22
C VAL A 116 -20.33 -20.00 -6.41
N ARG A 117 -20.71 -19.37 -7.52
CA ARG A 117 -21.17 -20.05 -8.74
C ARG A 117 -20.49 -19.48 -9.97
N THR A 118 -20.45 -20.26 -11.04
CA THR A 118 -20.17 -19.69 -12.35
C THR A 118 -21.32 -18.80 -12.77
N ILE A 119 -21.07 -17.89 -13.70
CA ILE A 119 -22.15 -17.05 -14.25
C ILE A 119 -23.18 -17.97 -14.92
N GLU A 120 -22.71 -18.97 -15.67
CA GLU A 120 -23.49 -19.96 -16.39
C GLU A 120 -24.37 -20.81 -15.46
N ASP A 121 -23.82 -21.31 -14.35
CA ASP A 121 -24.59 -22.10 -13.37
C ASP A 121 -25.69 -21.25 -12.73
N ARG A 122 -25.44 -19.95 -12.56
CA ARG A 122 -26.45 -19.04 -12.02
C ARG A 122 -27.56 -18.72 -13.02
N LEU A 123 -27.38 -19.00 -14.32
CA LEU A 123 -28.39 -18.81 -15.38
C LEU A 123 -29.53 -19.84 -15.35
N LEU A 124 -29.47 -20.89 -14.53
CA LEU A 124 -30.46 -21.97 -14.59
C LEU A 124 -31.32 -22.07 -13.32
N PRO A 125 -32.58 -21.59 -13.35
CA PRO A 125 -33.23 -20.83 -14.44
C PRO A 125 -32.83 -19.34 -14.45
N PHE A 126 -33.00 -18.70 -15.62
CA PHE A 126 -32.65 -17.28 -15.79
C PHE A 126 -33.45 -16.42 -14.81
N ASP A 127 -32.75 -15.68 -13.98
CA ASP A 127 -33.38 -14.82 -12.98
C ASP A 127 -33.45 -13.38 -13.46
N LYS A 128 -34.60 -13.04 -14.04
CA LYS A 128 -34.93 -11.68 -14.48
C LYS A 128 -34.97 -10.65 -13.36
N ASN A 129 -34.97 -11.07 -12.09
CA ASN A 129 -34.98 -10.19 -10.93
C ASN A 129 -33.61 -10.08 -10.25
N ALA A 130 -32.57 -10.73 -10.80
CA ALA A 130 -31.23 -10.63 -10.26
C ALA A 130 -30.70 -9.19 -10.34
N THR A 131 -30.08 -8.72 -9.27
CA THR A 131 -29.27 -7.50 -9.25
C THR A 131 -27.81 -7.90 -9.13
N ILE A 132 -27.07 -7.85 -10.23
CA ILE A 132 -25.64 -8.15 -10.28
C ILE A 132 -24.85 -6.85 -10.14
N LEU A 133 -23.93 -6.80 -9.19
CA LEU A 133 -23.07 -5.64 -8.94
C LEU A 133 -21.66 -5.93 -9.42
N ILE A 134 -21.10 -5.00 -10.20
CA ILE A 134 -19.78 -5.16 -10.84
C ILE A 134 -18.88 -3.99 -10.46
N ALA A 135 -17.73 -4.30 -9.87
CA ALA A 135 -16.62 -3.38 -9.67
C ALA A 135 -15.36 -4.04 -10.26
N SER A 136 -15.10 -3.82 -11.55
CA SER A 136 -13.97 -4.43 -12.27
C SER A 136 -13.17 -3.40 -13.06
N LYS A 137 -11.84 -3.54 -13.05
CA LYS A 137 -10.92 -2.78 -13.93
C LYS A 137 -11.17 -3.04 -15.42
N SER A 138 -11.79 -4.17 -15.75
CA SER A 138 -12.10 -4.61 -17.12
C SER A 138 -13.61 -4.59 -17.39
N TYR A 139 -14.33 -3.60 -16.87
CA TYR A 139 -15.80 -3.54 -16.91
C TYR A 139 -16.41 -3.84 -18.28
N LEU A 140 -15.85 -3.30 -19.37
CA LEU A 140 -16.37 -3.51 -20.73
C LEU A 140 -16.33 -4.99 -21.14
N LEU A 141 -15.26 -5.71 -20.78
CA LEU A 141 -15.15 -7.14 -21.06
C LEU A 141 -16.17 -7.94 -20.26
N GLU A 142 -16.35 -7.62 -18.97
CA GLU A 142 -17.33 -8.29 -18.11
C GLU A 142 -18.78 -8.02 -18.56
N LYS A 143 -19.04 -6.79 -19.01
CA LYS A 143 -20.30 -6.39 -19.62
C LYS A 143 -20.63 -7.25 -20.83
N GLU A 144 -19.70 -7.38 -21.78
CA GLU A 144 -19.93 -8.17 -23.00
C GLU A 144 -20.27 -9.63 -22.69
N LYS A 145 -19.61 -10.23 -21.69
CA LYS A 145 -19.90 -11.61 -21.26
C LYS A 145 -21.34 -11.74 -20.75
N LEU A 146 -21.76 -10.84 -19.85
CA LEU A 146 -23.12 -10.86 -19.30
C LEU A 146 -24.18 -10.61 -20.38
N GLU A 147 -23.93 -9.71 -21.32
CA GLU A 147 -24.85 -9.42 -22.44
C GLU A 147 -25.01 -10.63 -23.38
N ARG A 148 -23.93 -11.39 -23.64
CA ARG A 148 -24.02 -12.64 -24.41
C ARG A 148 -24.88 -13.71 -23.73
N LEU A 149 -24.99 -13.65 -22.41
CA LEU A 149 -25.82 -14.54 -21.59
C LEU A 149 -27.27 -14.03 -21.43
N GLY A 150 -27.62 -12.92 -22.08
CA GLY A 150 -28.97 -12.35 -22.07
C GLY A 150 -29.27 -11.38 -20.93
N TYR A 151 -28.26 -11.03 -20.11
CA TYR A 151 -28.40 -9.96 -19.13
C TYR A 151 -28.29 -8.59 -19.79
N CYS A 152 -28.88 -7.57 -19.16
CA CYS A 152 -28.94 -6.21 -19.70
C CYS A 152 -28.41 -5.23 -18.67
N GLU A 153 -27.53 -4.34 -19.09
CA GLU A 153 -27.00 -3.28 -18.23
C GLU A 153 -28.15 -2.38 -17.74
N ASN A 154 -28.07 -1.94 -16.48
CA ASN A 154 -29.07 -1.11 -15.81
C ASN A 154 -30.46 -1.77 -15.64
N ILE A 155 -30.56 -3.06 -15.91
CA ILE A 155 -31.75 -3.88 -15.62
C ILE A 155 -31.33 -5.01 -14.67
N HIS A 156 -30.40 -5.85 -15.13
CA HIS A 156 -29.94 -7.04 -14.43
C HIS A 156 -28.59 -6.82 -13.75
N PHE A 157 -27.68 -6.07 -14.38
CA PHE A 157 -26.38 -5.77 -13.81
C PHE A 157 -26.06 -4.28 -13.83
N TYR A 158 -25.29 -3.85 -12.84
CA TYR A 158 -25.02 -2.44 -12.57
C TYR A 158 -23.53 -2.25 -12.30
N LYS A 159 -22.97 -1.24 -12.98
CA LYS A 159 -21.61 -0.78 -12.76
C LYS A 159 -21.54 -0.01 -11.45
N VAL A 160 -20.79 -0.52 -10.48
CA VAL A 160 -20.58 0.14 -9.18
C VAL A 160 -19.44 1.14 -9.28
N TYR A 161 -18.33 0.72 -9.90
CA TYR A 161 -17.13 1.52 -10.12
C TYR A 161 -16.39 1.01 -11.35
N ASP A 162 -15.88 1.93 -12.19
CA ASP A 162 -15.26 1.60 -13.49
C ASP A 162 -13.75 1.80 -13.54
N PHE A 163 -13.12 2.17 -12.41
CA PHE A 163 -11.67 2.35 -12.26
C PHE A 163 -11.02 3.33 -13.25
N ILE A 164 -11.85 4.03 -14.05
CA ILE A 164 -11.45 5.16 -14.87
C ILE A 164 -11.50 6.37 -13.94
N ASP A 165 -10.37 7.06 -13.86
CA ASP A 165 -10.22 8.15 -12.90
C ASP A 165 -9.75 9.38 -13.65
N GLU A 166 -10.67 10.05 -14.33
CA GLU A 166 -10.33 11.21 -15.15
C GLU A 166 -9.63 12.31 -14.36
N GLU A 167 -9.93 12.45 -13.06
CA GLU A 167 -9.28 13.45 -12.20
C GLU A 167 -7.82 13.07 -11.94
N LEU A 168 -7.58 11.81 -11.58
CA LEU A 168 -6.22 11.29 -11.38
C LEU A 168 -5.43 11.26 -12.70
N ASP A 169 -6.05 10.78 -13.77
CA ASP A 169 -5.44 10.69 -15.10
C ASP A 169 -5.04 12.08 -15.63
N ARG A 170 -5.83 13.13 -15.30
CA ARG A 170 -5.47 14.54 -15.60
C ARG A 170 -4.18 14.98 -14.92
N LEU A 171 -3.82 14.42 -13.75
CA LEU A 171 -2.54 14.73 -13.08
C LEU A 171 -1.35 14.29 -13.93
N PHE A 172 -1.50 13.22 -14.71
CA PHE A 172 -0.43 12.64 -15.54
C PHE A 172 -0.54 13.06 -17.02
N LEU A 173 -1.67 13.61 -17.43
CA LEU A 173 -1.91 14.02 -18.81
C LEU A 173 -0.87 15.06 -19.26
N LYS A 174 -0.31 14.84 -20.46
CA LYS A 174 0.75 15.65 -21.10
C LYS A 174 2.09 15.67 -20.38
N LYS A 175 2.28 14.93 -19.28
CA LYS A 175 3.58 14.78 -18.63
C LYS A 175 4.43 13.73 -19.34
N ARG A 176 5.74 13.91 -19.31
CA ARG A 176 6.67 12.94 -19.90
C ARG A 176 6.91 11.81 -18.91
N ARG A 177 6.52 10.59 -19.28
CA ARG A 177 6.83 9.38 -18.53
C ARG A 177 8.35 9.20 -18.41
N MET A 178 8.80 8.85 -17.20
CA MET A 178 10.18 8.51 -16.90
C MET A 178 10.46 7.06 -17.30
N THR A 179 11.65 6.82 -17.81
CA THR A 179 12.20 5.46 -17.89
C THR A 179 12.67 5.01 -16.51
N ILE A 180 12.79 3.68 -16.30
CA ILE A 180 13.37 3.14 -15.06
C ILE A 180 14.75 3.74 -14.75
N LYS A 181 15.57 4.00 -15.78
CA LYS A 181 16.90 4.60 -15.62
C LYS A 181 16.85 6.06 -15.16
N GLU A 182 15.85 6.81 -15.63
CA GLU A 182 15.65 8.20 -15.18
C GLU A 182 15.16 8.22 -13.73
N MET A 183 14.30 7.29 -13.34
CA MET A 183 13.82 7.15 -11.96
C MET A 183 14.95 6.77 -11.01
N GLN A 184 15.72 5.71 -11.34
CA GLN A 184 16.94 5.32 -10.62
C GLN A 184 17.94 6.49 -10.48
N ALA A 185 18.10 7.29 -11.54
CA ALA A 185 18.97 8.47 -11.49
C ALA A 185 18.43 9.57 -10.56
N THR A 186 17.11 9.77 -10.49
CA THR A 186 16.47 10.69 -9.54
C THR A 186 16.64 10.20 -8.10
N GLU A 187 16.33 8.94 -7.83
CA GLU A 187 16.52 8.31 -6.50
C GLU A 187 17.95 8.39 -6.02
N LYS A 188 18.92 8.14 -6.89
CA LYS A 188 20.36 8.28 -6.57
C LYS A 188 20.72 9.71 -6.17
N LYS A 189 20.14 10.73 -6.82
CA LYS A 189 20.36 12.13 -6.44
C LYS A 189 19.76 12.44 -5.06
N ILE A 190 18.57 11.91 -4.76
CA ILE A 190 17.97 12.00 -3.42
C ILE A 190 18.88 11.31 -2.40
N LEU A 191 19.38 10.09 -2.68
CA LEU A 191 20.29 9.36 -1.80
C LEU A 191 21.60 10.12 -1.56
N ALA A 192 22.17 10.74 -2.59
CA ALA A 192 23.37 11.57 -2.45
C ALA A 192 23.12 12.79 -1.55
N TYR A 193 21.92 13.39 -1.63
CA TYR A 193 21.53 14.49 -0.74
C TYR A 193 21.37 14.01 0.70
N VAL A 194 20.70 12.87 0.93
CA VAL A 194 20.57 12.28 2.27
C VAL A 194 21.93 11.90 2.84
N ASP A 195 22.83 11.30 2.05
CA ASP A 195 24.21 11.00 2.46
C ASP A 195 24.94 12.27 2.92
N TYR A 196 24.84 13.35 2.14
CA TYR A 196 25.43 14.65 2.50
C TYR A 196 24.91 15.12 3.86
N LEU A 197 23.60 15.10 4.09
CA LEU A 197 23.00 15.51 5.37
C LEU A 197 23.47 14.60 6.51
N CYS A 198 23.45 13.28 6.32
CA CYS A 198 23.92 12.34 7.33
C CYS A 198 25.38 12.58 7.70
N ARG A 199 26.24 12.88 6.72
CA ARG A 199 27.65 13.23 6.98
C ARG A 199 27.80 14.58 7.68
N LYS A 200 27.06 15.61 7.25
CA LYS A 200 27.07 16.95 7.84
C LYS A 200 26.68 16.92 9.33
N TYR A 201 25.68 16.11 9.68
CA TYR A 201 25.14 16.03 11.04
C TYR A 201 25.62 14.82 11.84
N ASN A 202 26.56 14.04 11.30
CA ASN A 202 27.07 12.82 11.94
C ASN A 202 25.94 11.85 12.36
N LEU A 203 25.07 11.52 11.39
CA LEU A 203 23.98 10.56 11.52
C LEU A 203 24.39 9.22 10.94
N ARG A 204 24.00 8.14 11.61
CA ARG A 204 24.19 6.78 11.10
C ARG A 204 23.07 6.46 10.12
N TYR A 205 23.46 6.07 8.91
CA TYR A 205 22.56 5.48 7.94
C TYR A 205 23.29 4.36 7.19
N TRP A 206 22.53 3.42 6.65
CA TRP A 206 23.03 2.33 5.81
C TRP A 206 22.03 2.00 4.70
N VAL A 207 22.51 1.66 3.50
CA VAL A 207 21.65 1.02 2.49
C VAL A 207 21.24 -0.38 2.95
N CYS A 208 20.03 -0.80 2.60
CA CYS A 208 19.44 -2.08 3.02
C CYS A 208 18.71 -2.78 1.87
N GLY A 209 18.08 -3.94 2.16
CA GLY A 209 17.26 -4.68 1.19
C GLY A 209 17.91 -4.88 -0.19
N GLY A 210 17.14 -4.57 -1.24
CA GLY A 210 17.56 -4.64 -2.65
C GLY A 210 18.71 -3.67 -2.97
N THR A 211 18.69 -2.47 -2.38
CA THR A 211 19.75 -1.46 -2.55
C THR A 211 21.10 -1.95 -2.04
N LEU A 212 21.15 -2.58 -0.86
CA LEU A 212 22.38 -3.17 -0.31
C LEU A 212 22.87 -4.34 -1.18
N LEU A 213 21.96 -5.22 -1.58
CA LEU A 213 22.28 -6.33 -2.48
C LEU A 213 22.85 -5.81 -3.81
N GLY A 214 22.24 -4.78 -4.39
CA GLY A 214 22.72 -4.08 -5.59
C GLY A 214 24.10 -3.47 -5.38
N THR A 215 24.31 -2.75 -4.28
CA THR A 215 25.60 -2.15 -3.92
C THR A 215 26.73 -3.19 -3.91
N ILE A 216 26.49 -4.37 -3.31
CA ILE A 216 27.51 -5.41 -3.20
C ILE A 216 27.68 -6.17 -4.52
N ARG A 217 26.58 -6.61 -5.15
CA ARG A 217 26.58 -7.52 -6.29
C ARG A 217 26.77 -6.82 -7.63
N HIS A 218 26.11 -5.68 -7.83
CA HIS A 218 26.09 -4.93 -9.10
C HIS A 218 26.91 -3.65 -9.07
N LYS A 219 27.40 -3.22 -7.89
CA LYS A 219 28.06 -1.92 -7.68
C LYS A 219 27.15 -0.76 -8.05
N GLY A 220 25.85 -0.88 -7.77
CA GLY A 220 24.81 0.06 -8.18
C GLY A 220 23.44 -0.58 -8.04
N PHE A 221 22.45 -0.08 -8.77
CA PHE A 221 21.12 -0.69 -8.79
C PHE A 221 21.13 -2.14 -9.29
N ILE A 222 20.23 -2.95 -8.75
CA ILE A 222 19.79 -4.15 -9.46
C ILE A 222 19.05 -3.66 -10.71
N PRO A 223 19.32 -4.18 -11.93
CA PRO A 223 18.80 -3.57 -13.16
C PRO A 223 17.27 -3.44 -13.25
N TRP A 224 16.54 -4.29 -12.53
CA TRP A 224 15.08 -4.33 -12.48
C TRP A 224 14.49 -3.82 -11.15
N ASP A 225 15.31 -3.34 -10.21
CA ASP A 225 14.83 -2.64 -9.00
C ASP A 225 14.29 -1.26 -9.37
N ASP A 226 13.30 -0.83 -8.60
CA ASP A 226 12.55 0.40 -8.80
C ASP A 226 12.53 1.32 -7.56
N ASP A 227 13.39 1.07 -6.58
CA ASP A 227 13.46 1.84 -5.35
C ASP A 227 14.87 1.88 -4.70
N ILE A 228 15.02 2.78 -3.74
CA ILE A 228 16.16 2.83 -2.81
C ILE A 228 15.64 2.78 -1.37
N ASP A 229 16.18 1.85 -0.59
CA ASP A 229 15.91 1.72 0.83
C ASP A 229 17.15 2.05 1.67
N ILE A 230 16.95 2.82 2.74
CA ILE A 230 17.95 3.05 3.78
C ILE A 230 17.41 2.83 5.18
N PHE A 231 18.30 2.38 6.07
CA PHE A 231 18.09 2.24 7.50
C PHE A 231 18.79 3.35 8.27
N LEU A 232 18.08 3.93 9.23
CA LEU A 232 18.68 4.76 10.26
C LEU A 232 18.23 4.27 11.64
N PRO A 233 19.12 4.18 12.65
CA PRO A 233 18.69 3.99 14.03
C PRO A 233 17.60 4.99 14.39
N LEU A 234 16.56 4.57 15.13
CA LEU A 234 15.37 5.42 15.37
C LEU A 234 15.69 6.85 15.87
N GLN A 235 16.75 7.01 16.67
CA GLN A 235 17.20 8.33 17.12
C GLN A 235 17.79 9.18 15.98
N ASP A 236 18.60 8.57 15.11
CA ASP A 236 19.16 9.23 13.93
C ASP A 236 18.11 9.49 12.86
N TYR A 237 17.12 8.60 12.71
CA TYR A 237 15.93 8.81 11.88
C TYR A 237 15.18 10.10 12.27
N ARG A 238 14.90 10.28 13.57
CA ARG A 238 14.27 11.50 14.09
C ARG A 238 15.13 12.74 13.87
N ARG A 239 16.44 12.61 14.11
CA ARG A 239 17.38 13.70 13.86
C ARG A 239 17.39 14.07 12.39
N LEU A 240 17.46 13.10 11.47
CA LEU A 240 17.42 13.34 10.02
C LEU A 240 16.19 14.15 9.65
N ILE A 241 14.99 13.74 10.08
CA ILE A 241 13.75 14.49 9.85
C ILE A 241 13.86 15.92 10.39
N SER A 242 14.36 16.10 11.61
CA SER A 242 14.46 17.42 12.24
C SER A 242 15.48 18.36 11.58
N VAL A 243 16.53 17.81 10.98
CA VAL A 243 17.60 18.58 10.33
C VAL A 243 17.49 18.57 8.81
N PHE A 244 16.43 17.97 8.25
CA PHE A 244 16.24 17.91 6.82
C PHE A 244 15.96 19.32 6.30
N GLU A 245 16.96 19.89 5.63
CA GLU A 245 16.85 21.21 5.02
C GLU A 245 16.00 21.06 3.74
N GLU A 246 14.67 21.26 3.82
CA GLU A 246 13.85 21.38 2.62
C GLU A 246 14.43 22.48 1.73
N ASN A 247 14.68 22.14 0.48
CA ASN A 247 15.19 23.07 -0.53
C ASN A 247 14.27 23.07 -1.74
N GLU A 248 14.64 23.78 -2.81
CA GLU A 248 13.79 23.87 -4.01
C GLU A 248 13.49 22.52 -4.66
N GLN A 249 14.34 21.51 -4.48
CA GLN A 249 14.23 20.20 -5.12
C GLN A 249 13.77 19.09 -4.17
N TYR A 250 14.29 19.02 -2.94
CA TYR A 250 14.06 17.88 -2.04
C TYR A 250 13.27 18.26 -0.78
N THR A 251 12.38 17.37 -0.34
CA THR A 251 11.68 17.43 0.96
C THR A 251 11.53 16.03 1.55
N MET A 252 10.96 15.93 2.77
CA MET A 252 10.57 14.67 3.40
C MET A 252 9.08 14.64 3.73
N MET A 253 8.49 13.46 3.63
CA MET A 253 7.09 13.21 3.97
C MET A 253 6.94 11.86 4.69
N GLY A 254 5.79 11.63 5.31
CA GLY A 254 5.48 10.38 6.02
C GLY A 254 5.73 10.46 7.53
N MET A 255 5.91 9.30 8.17
CA MET A 255 5.81 9.17 9.62
C MET A 255 6.85 10.04 10.36
N GLY A 256 6.36 10.96 11.19
CA GLY A 256 7.20 11.83 12.02
C GLY A 256 7.65 13.13 11.35
N THR A 257 7.30 13.34 10.07
CA THR A 257 7.51 14.61 9.34
C THR A 257 6.33 15.56 9.57
N SER A 258 6.46 16.82 9.12
CA SER A 258 5.33 17.77 9.10
C SER A 258 4.29 17.44 8.02
N GLU A 259 4.72 16.87 6.90
CA GLU A 259 3.87 16.36 5.83
C GLU A 259 3.52 14.88 6.11
N VAL A 260 2.72 14.63 7.15
CA VAL A 260 2.25 13.28 7.47
C VAL A 260 1.34 12.82 6.34
N ASN A 261 1.67 11.68 5.72
CA ASN A 261 0.81 11.07 4.72
C ASN A 261 -0.42 10.46 5.38
N ASP A 262 -1.61 10.52 4.76
CA ASP A 262 -2.81 9.85 5.26
C ASP A 262 -2.78 8.32 5.05
N PHE A 263 -1.59 7.69 5.15
CA PHE A 263 -1.38 6.27 4.91
C PHE A 263 -0.65 5.61 6.09
N SER A 264 -0.79 4.29 6.22
CA SER A 264 -0.24 3.54 7.35
C SER A 264 1.27 3.24 7.27
N ASP A 265 2.03 3.95 6.43
CA ASP A 265 3.48 3.75 6.33
C ASP A 265 4.14 4.14 7.66
N ILE A 266 4.99 3.26 8.19
CA ILE A 266 5.67 3.48 9.48
C ILE A 266 7.08 4.02 9.33
N PHE A 267 7.33 4.70 8.22
CA PHE A 267 8.62 5.22 7.82
C PHE A 267 8.41 6.54 7.06
N ALA A 268 9.50 7.24 6.79
CA ALA A 268 9.49 8.48 6.03
C ALA A 268 10.05 8.24 4.63
N LYS A 269 9.70 9.15 3.72
CA LYS A 269 10.19 9.18 2.35
C LYS A 269 10.92 10.50 2.14
N ALA A 270 12.13 10.46 1.59
CA ALA A 270 12.77 11.66 1.05
C ALA A 270 12.47 11.72 -0.45
N VAL A 271 12.02 12.87 -0.96
CA VAL A 271 11.34 12.95 -2.27
C VAL A 271 11.87 14.09 -3.15
N ASP A 272 11.78 13.92 -4.48
CA ASP A 272 12.07 14.96 -5.48
C ASP A 272 10.78 15.65 -5.96
N LYS A 273 10.66 16.94 -5.66
CA LYS A 273 9.45 17.75 -5.90
C LYS A 273 9.15 18.04 -7.38
N TYR A 274 10.04 17.74 -8.32
CA TYR A 274 9.83 17.93 -9.76
C TYR A 274 9.39 16.65 -10.47
N THR A 275 8.91 15.68 -9.71
CA THR A 275 8.46 14.39 -10.22
C THR A 275 7.10 14.02 -9.62
N ILE A 276 6.41 13.08 -10.27
CA ILE A 276 5.15 12.53 -9.79
C ILE A 276 5.07 11.06 -10.18
N ILE A 277 4.60 10.23 -9.25
CA ILE A 277 4.40 8.80 -9.39
C ILE A 277 2.92 8.49 -9.21
N ASN A 278 2.38 7.61 -10.04
CA ASN A 278 1.16 6.87 -9.78
C ASN A 278 1.51 5.48 -9.25
N GLU A 279 1.22 5.20 -7.98
CA GLU A 279 1.47 3.92 -7.33
C GLU A 279 0.14 3.19 -7.06
N ASP A 280 -0.04 2.01 -7.67
CA ASP A 280 -1.23 1.16 -7.45
C ASP A 280 -0.88 -0.01 -6.51
N ILE A 281 -1.25 0.14 -5.24
CA ILE A 281 -1.10 -0.91 -4.21
C ILE A 281 -2.35 -1.80 -4.08
N GLY A 282 -3.24 -1.77 -5.08
CA GLY A 282 -4.42 -2.61 -5.20
C GLY A 282 -5.72 -1.92 -4.79
N THR A 283 -5.98 -1.77 -3.49
CA THR A 283 -7.22 -1.12 -3.00
C THR A 283 -7.09 0.39 -2.85
N VAL A 284 -5.86 0.89 -2.95
CA VAL A 284 -5.51 2.30 -2.76
C VAL A 284 -4.56 2.67 -3.90
N ARG A 285 -4.75 3.86 -4.46
CA ARG A 285 -3.78 4.52 -5.35
C ARG A 285 -3.11 5.66 -4.60
N LYS A 286 -1.80 5.78 -4.71
CA LYS A 286 -1.00 6.81 -4.07
C LYS A 286 -0.30 7.63 -5.15
N VAL A 287 -0.39 8.94 -5.05
CA VAL A 287 0.28 9.89 -5.92
C VAL A 287 1.31 10.63 -5.10
N ASN A 288 2.58 10.35 -5.36
CA ASN A 288 3.69 10.86 -4.57
C ASN A 288 4.79 11.34 -5.52
N PRO A 289 5.73 12.20 -5.11
CA PRO A 289 6.93 12.44 -5.90
C PRO A 289 7.86 11.22 -5.80
N VAL A 290 8.80 11.05 -6.75
CA VAL A 290 9.85 10.02 -6.69
C VAL A 290 10.56 10.07 -5.34
N TRP A 291 10.76 8.91 -4.72
CA TRP A 291 11.18 8.80 -3.33
C TRP A 291 12.36 7.85 -3.13
N ILE A 292 13.01 7.98 -1.98
CA ILE A 292 13.74 6.88 -1.33
C ILE A 292 13.10 6.61 0.04
N ASP A 293 13.08 5.35 0.45
CA ASP A 293 12.49 4.93 1.71
C ASP A 293 13.49 4.99 2.85
N VAL A 294 13.09 5.67 3.92
CA VAL A 294 13.91 5.93 5.11
C VAL A 294 13.29 5.18 6.28
N PHE A 295 13.76 3.97 6.55
CA PHE A 295 13.19 3.14 7.60
C PHE A 295 13.85 3.37 8.97
N PRO A 296 13.04 3.43 10.05
CA PRO A 296 13.56 3.40 11.40
C PRO A 296 14.02 1.98 11.77
N LEU A 297 15.33 1.84 12.00
CA LEU A 297 15.96 0.65 12.54
C LEU A 297 15.83 0.68 14.07
N VAL A 298 15.10 -0.30 14.62
CA VAL A 298 14.72 -0.34 16.05
C VAL A 298 15.39 -1.51 16.76
N GLY A 299 15.49 -1.42 18.09
CA GLY A 299 15.90 -2.54 18.91
C GLY A 299 14.87 -3.68 18.87
N LEU A 300 15.31 -4.89 19.15
CA LEU A 300 14.46 -6.08 19.27
C LEU A 300 14.78 -6.83 20.58
N PRO A 301 13.86 -7.70 21.04
CA PRO A 301 14.15 -8.63 22.13
C PRO A 301 15.36 -9.52 21.82
N SER A 302 16.17 -9.80 22.85
CA SER A 302 17.32 -10.70 22.74
C SER A 302 16.90 -12.16 22.60
N ASP A 303 15.85 -12.56 23.31
CA ASP A 303 15.29 -13.90 23.20
C ASP A 303 14.56 -14.09 21.86
N LYS A 304 14.78 -15.27 21.26
CA LYS A 304 14.25 -15.58 19.93
C LYS A 304 12.73 -15.71 19.93
N GLU A 305 12.15 -16.35 20.94
CA GLU A 305 10.70 -16.54 21.02
C GLU A 305 9.98 -15.21 21.29
N GLU A 306 10.55 -14.37 22.15
CA GLU A 306 10.06 -13.01 22.39
C GLU A 306 10.11 -12.15 21.13
N ARG A 307 11.20 -12.23 20.36
CA ARG A 307 11.34 -11.52 19.08
C ARG A 307 10.31 -12.00 18.06
N GLN A 308 10.11 -13.31 17.94
CA GLN A 308 9.06 -13.88 17.09
C GLN A 308 7.67 -13.40 17.49
N LEU A 309 7.38 -13.38 18.78
CA LEU A 309 6.13 -12.87 19.31
C LEU A 309 5.97 -11.37 19.02
N PHE A 310 7.04 -10.58 19.10
CA PHE A 310 7.03 -9.15 18.77
C PHE A 310 6.60 -8.91 17.31
N PHE A 311 7.21 -9.59 16.34
CA PHE A 311 6.82 -9.50 14.94
C PHE A 311 5.40 -10.00 14.68
N LYS A 312 4.97 -11.09 15.34
CA LYS A 312 3.58 -11.59 15.23
C LYS A 312 2.57 -10.57 15.75
N LYS A 313 2.86 -9.92 16.89
CA LYS A 313 2.01 -8.86 17.46
C LYS A 313 1.94 -7.64 16.54
N TYR A 314 3.04 -7.25 15.91
CA TYR A 314 3.03 -6.16 14.93
C TYR A 314 2.26 -6.54 13.65
N LYS A 315 2.43 -7.77 13.16
CA LYS A 315 1.65 -8.29 12.02
C LYS A 315 0.14 -8.27 12.31
N GLU A 316 -0.26 -8.65 13.52
CA GLU A 316 -1.64 -8.57 13.98
C GLU A 316 -2.14 -7.13 14.09
N LEU A 317 -1.32 -6.21 14.60
CA LEU A 317 -1.63 -4.78 14.59
C LEU A 317 -1.89 -4.29 13.15
N ASN A 318 -1.01 -4.63 12.20
CA ASN A 318 -1.21 -4.26 10.79
C ASN A 318 -2.50 -4.86 10.20
N ARG A 319 -2.83 -6.12 10.56
CA ARG A 319 -4.11 -6.74 10.18
C ARG A 319 -5.31 -5.94 10.69
N GLN A 320 -5.27 -5.49 11.95
CA GLN A 320 -6.33 -4.67 12.57
C GLN A 320 -6.49 -3.29 11.92
N ILE A 321 -5.38 -2.68 11.49
CA ILE A 321 -5.41 -1.40 10.73
C ILE A 321 -6.22 -1.58 9.44
N TRP A 322 -5.89 -2.61 8.65
CA TRP A 322 -6.60 -2.91 7.40
C TRP A 322 -8.04 -3.38 7.64
N GLU A 323 -8.30 -4.16 8.68
CA GLU A 323 -9.65 -4.52 9.11
C GLU A 323 -10.49 -3.26 9.39
N ASN A 324 -9.92 -2.26 10.08
CA ASN A 324 -10.61 -1.00 10.34
C ASN A 324 -10.83 -0.16 9.08
N PHE A 325 -9.90 -0.17 8.12
CA PHE A 325 -10.07 0.43 6.80
C PHE A 325 -11.26 -0.18 6.05
N TYR A 326 -11.35 -1.50 5.94
CA TYR A 326 -12.48 -2.16 5.28
C TYR A 326 -13.80 -1.99 6.05
N ALA A 327 -13.77 -2.07 7.39
CA ALA A 327 -14.95 -1.85 8.23
C ALA A 327 -15.47 -0.40 8.14
N SER A 328 -14.59 0.55 7.81
CA SER A 328 -14.95 1.96 7.59
C SER A 328 -15.20 2.27 6.12
N ASN A 329 -15.59 1.26 5.33
CA ASN A 329 -15.90 1.36 3.90
C ASN A 329 -14.78 2.01 3.08
N GLY A 330 -13.51 1.76 3.45
CA GLY A 330 -12.35 2.26 2.73
C GLY A 330 -11.89 3.65 3.11
N SER A 331 -12.40 4.26 4.19
CA SER A 331 -11.91 5.57 4.65
C SER A 331 -10.42 5.52 5.02
N THR A 332 -9.60 6.39 4.43
CA THR A 332 -8.16 6.52 4.73
C THR A 332 -7.88 7.20 6.06
N GLU A 333 -8.81 8.01 6.57
CA GLU A 333 -8.68 8.70 7.87
C GLU A 333 -8.46 7.73 9.04
N VAL A 334 -8.79 6.45 8.87
CA VAL A 334 -8.52 5.44 9.90
C VAL A 334 -7.04 5.28 10.18
N PHE A 335 -6.16 5.43 9.17
CA PHE A 335 -4.74 5.14 9.30
C PHE A 335 -4.09 6.02 10.37
N SER A 336 -4.47 7.30 10.40
CA SER A 336 -3.95 8.26 11.39
C SER A 336 -4.29 7.90 12.84
N LYS A 337 -5.41 7.21 13.06
CA LYS A 337 -5.85 6.76 14.40
C LYS A 337 -4.94 5.66 14.96
N TRP A 338 -4.19 4.96 14.10
CA TRP A 338 -3.30 3.87 14.49
C TRP A 338 -1.85 4.29 14.70
N TYR A 339 -1.46 5.52 14.33
CA TYR A 339 -0.09 6.01 14.49
C TYR A 339 0.44 5.91 15.90
N GLY A 340 -0.40 6.19 16.92
CA GLY A 340 0.00 6.05 18.32
C GLY A 340 0.49 4.63 18.65
N LYS A 341 -0.29 3.61 18.25
CA LYS A 341 0.06 2.20 18.49
C LYS A 341 1.26 1.74 17.65
N GLN A 342 1.36 2.18 16.39
CA GLN A 342 2.53 1.87 15.57
C GLN A 342 3.80 2.47 16.17
N LYS A 343 3.73 3.71 16.67
CA LYS A 343 4.82 4.38 17.36
C LYS A 343 5.26 3.66 18.63
N GLU A 344 4.33 3.13 19.43
CA GLU A 344 4.65 2.30 20.61
C GLU A 344 5.53 1.09 20.25
N PHE A 345 5.30 0.45 19.10
CA PHE A 345 6.15 -0.66 18.65
C PHE A 345 7.55 -0.18 18.25
N LEU A 346 7.65 0.94 17.53
CA LEU A 346 8.94 1.51 17.12
C LEU A 346 9.78 1.93 18.33
N GLU A 347 9.15 2.52 19.35
CA GLU A 347 9.82 3.06 20.53
C GLU A 347 10.09 2.03 21.63
N LYS A 348 9.63 0.79 21.46
CA LYS A 348 9.65 -0.20 22.54
C LYS A 348 11.05 -0.61 22.99
N TYR A 349 11.97 -0.72 22.04
CA TYR A 349 13.34 -1.15 22.29
C TYR A 349 14.32 -0.21 21.58
N ASP A 350 15.31 0.24 22.34
CA ASP A 350 16.33 1.15 21.84
C ASP A 350 17.40 0.40 21.04
N PHE A 351 17.73 0.92 19.86
CA PHE A 351 18.71 0.33 18.94
C PHE A 351 20.07 0.10 19.62
N ASP A 352 20.57 1.08 20.37
CA ASP A 352 21.93 1.04 20.94
C ASP A 352 22.04 0.11 22.17
N LYS A 353 20.91 -0.20 22.80
CA LYS A 353 20.84 -1.08 23.99
C LYS A 353 20.47 -2.52 23.66
N SER A 354 19.99 -2.81 22.46
CA SER A 354 19.56 -4.15 22.06
C SER A 354 20.70 -4.99 21.48
N GLN A 355 20.62 -6.32 21.68
CA GLN A 355 21.51 -7.27 21.01
C GLN A 355 21.07 -7.53 19.56
N TYR A 356 19.77 -7.48 19.30
CA TYR A 356 19.20 -7.63 17.97
C TYR A 356 18.47 -6.37 17.56
N VAL A 357 18.45 -6.09 16.27
CA VAL A 357 17.81 -4.92 15.68
C VAL A 357 17.08 -5.33 14.41
N GLY A 358 16.12 -4.54 13.97
CA GLY A 358 15.41 -4.78 12.73
C GLY A 358 14.42 -3.67 12.41
N VAL A 359 13.69 -3.85 11.31
CA VAL A 359 12.68 -2.92 10.82
C VAL A 359 11.31 -3.59 10.88
N LEU A 360 10.27 -2.79 11.05
CA LEU A 360 8.87 -3.22 11.03
C LEU A 360 8.22 -2.77 9.72
N GLY A 361 7.13 -3.43 9.32
CA GLY A 361 6.32 -2.98 8.17
C GLY A 361 6.82 -3.43 6.80
N THR A 362 7.91 -4.18 6.73
CA THR A 362 8.43 -4.75 5.48
C THR A 362 7.77 -6.11 5.15
N ALA A 363 7.88 -6.53 3.89
CA ALA A 363 7.47 -7.87 3.46
C ALA A 363 8.39 -9.00 4.00
N TYR A 364 9.62 -8.68 4.42
CA TYR A 364 10.56 -9.67 4.93
C TYR A 364 10.27 -10.07 6.38
N GLY A 365 9.64 -9.19 7.18
CA GLY A 365 9.23 -9.47 8.55
C GLY A 365 10.40 -9.84 9.45
N GLU A 366 10.32 -10.99 10.16
CA GLU A 366 11.39 -11.45 11.06
C GLU A 366 12.75 -11.60 10.35
N ARG A 367 12.78 -11.80 9.03
CA ARG A 367 14.04 -11.92 8.27
C ARG A 367 14.86 -10.63 8.27
N ASP A 368 14.25 -9.47 8.49
CA ASP A 368 14.99 -8.21 8.68
C ASP A 368 15.71 -8.11 10.01
N ALA A 369 15.45 -9.03 10.96
CA ALA A 369 16.18 -9.06 12.21
C ALA A 369 17.64 -9.50 11.99
N ALA A 370 18.56 -8.75 12.57
CA ALA A 370 19.99 -9.07 12.59
C ALA A 370 20.59 -8.76 13.97
N THR A 371 21.79 -9.27 14.22
CA THR A 371 22.59 -8.82 15.37
C THR A 371 22.92 -7.34 15.21
N ARG A 372 22.97 -6.60 16.32
CA ARG A 372 23.39 -5.19 16.30
C ARG A 372 24.82 -5.05 15.79
N GLU A 373 25.65 -6.08 15.95
CA GLU A 373 27.02 -6.16 15.47
C GLU A 373 27.13 -5.99 13.95
N VAL A 374 26.09 -6.31 13.17
CA VAL A 374 26.02 -5.97 11.74
C VAL A 374 26.29 -4.48 11.50
N TYR A 375 25.78 -3.64 12.38
CA TYR A 375 25.82 -2.19 12.32
C TYR A 375 26.88 -1.58 13.26
N ALA A 376 27.84 -2.38 13.75
CA ALA A 376 28.92 -1.91 14.64
C ALA A 376 29.87 -0.90 13.97
N GLY A 377 29.83 -0.81 12.65
CA GLY A 377 30.60 0.13 11.86
C GLY A 377 30.06 0.26 10.44
N THR A 378 30.71 1.13 9.68
CA THR A 378 30.32 1.45 8.30
C THR A 378 31.49 1.24 7.36
N CYS A 379 31.22 0.66 6.19
CA CYS A 379 32.13 0.69 5.06
C CYS A 379 31.51 1.50 3.91
N ARG A 380 32.29 2.42 3.32
CA ARG A 380 31.88 3.12 2.09
C ARG A 380 32.08 2.19 0.91
N ARG A 381 31.04 2.04 0.09
CA ARG A 381 31.07 1.19 -1.11
C ARG A 381 30.54 1.96 -2.32
N PRO A 382 31.09 1.69 -3.53
CA PRO A 382 30.54 2.26 -4.75
C PRO A 382 29.10 1.85 -4.97
N PHE A 383 28.28 2.82 -5.32
CA PHE A 383 26.94 2.66 -5.86
C PHE A 383 26.86 3.55 -7.11
N GLU A 384 27.15 2.94 -8.25
CA GLU A 384 27.43 3.63 -9.51
C GLU A 384 28.57 4.66 -9.36
N ASP A 385 28.28 5.94 -9.57
CA ASP A 385 29.20 7.08 -9.49
C ASP A 385 29.22 7.77 -8.11
N ILE A 386 28.44 7.28 -7.13
CA ILE A 386 28.48 7.74 -5.75
C ILE A 386 29.04 6.66 -4.82
N GLU A 387 29.33 7.04 -3.57
CA GLU A 387 29.60 6.08 -2.50
C GLU A 387 28.48 6.12 -1.47
N VAL A 388 28.16 4.97 -0.89
CA VAL A 388 27.09 4.83 0.11
C VAL A 388 27.59 4.08 1.35
N ASN A 389 26.92 4.29 2.48
CA ASN A 389 27.20 3.55 3.70
C ASN A 389 26.62 2.13 3.64
N VAL A 390 27.49 1.13 3.79
CA VAL A 390 27.14 -0.29 3.93
C VAL A 390 27.52 -0.76 5.35
N PRO A 391 26.66 -1.54 6.03
CA PRO A 391 26.98 -2.04 7.37
C PRO A 391 28.14 -3.05 7.29
N VAL A 392 29.10 -3.01 8.20
CA VAL A 392 30.29 -3.89 8.13
C VAL A 392 29.93 -5.38 8.15
N GLY A 393 28.85 -5.76 8.83
CA GLY A 393 28.34 -7.13 8.85
C GLY A 393 27.25 -7.42 7.82
N TYR A 394 27.22 -6.72 6.68
CA TYR A 394 26.19 -6.87 5.63
C TYR A 394 25.92 -8.33 5.21
N GLN A 395 26.92 -9.21 5.31
CA GLN A 395 26.79 -10.63 4.97
C GLN A 395 25.70 -11.32 5.80
N GLU A 396 25.67 -11.09 7.12
CA GLU A 396 24.66 -11.69 8.00
C GLU A 396 23.26 -11.21 7.60
N TYR A 397 23.10 -9.91 7.38
CA TYR A 397 21.82 -9.33 7.00
C TYR A 397 21.33 -9.87 5.64
N LEU A 398 22.19 -9.90 4.62
CA LEU A 398 21.83 -10.47 3.30
C LEU A 398 21.55 -11.98 3.36
N ASP A 399 22.27 -12.73 4.20
CA ASP A 399 22.02 -14.15 4.42
C ASP A 399 20.65 -14.38 5.08
N ASN A 400 20.23 -13.51 6.01
CA ASN A 400 18.92 -13.59 6.66
C ASN A 400 17.77 -13.33 5.67
N LEU A 401 17.94 -12.34 4.77
CA LEU A 401 16.90 -11.96 3.80
C LEU A 401 16.76 -12.98 2.66
N TYR A 402 17.90 -13.32 2.04
CA TYR A 402 17.96 -13.98 0.73
C TYR A 402 18.57 -15.38 0.77
N GLY A 403 19.10 -15.82 1.92
CA GLY A 403 19.88 -17.05 2.04
C GLY A 403 21.27 -16.94 1.44
N LYS A 404 22.16 -17.90 1.72
CA LYS A 404 23.61 -17.82 1.44
C LYS A 404 24.02 -17.68 -0.04
N ASN A 405 23.10 -17.86 -0.98
CA ASN A 405 23.36 -17.85 -2.43
C ASN A 405 22.94 -16.55 -3.11
N TRP A 406 22.73 -15.46 -2.38
CA TRP A 406 22.26 -14.17 -2.93
C TRP A 406 23.18 -13.53 -3.97
N MET A 407 24.44 -13.99 -4.08
CA MET A 407 25.35 -13.61 -5.17
C MET A 407 24.93 -14.18 -6.53
N GLN A 408 24.16 -15.27 -6.55
CA GLN A 408 23.59 -15.82 -7.79
C GLN A 408 22.39 -14.98 -8.23
N LEU A 409 22.27 -14.77 -9.53
CA LEU A 409 21.11 -14.08 -10.08
C LEU A 409 19.88 -14.99 -10.01
N PRO A 410 18.70 -14.45 -9.69
CA PRO A 410 17.47 -15.23 -9.78
C PRO A 410 17.15 -15.57 -11.25
N ASP A 411 16.25 -16.52 -11.46
CA ASP A 411 15.72 -16.85 -12.79
C ASP A 411 15.12 -15.61 -13.46
N GLU A 412 15.17 -15.55 -14.79
CA GLU A 412 14.69 -14.37 -15.55
C GLU A 412 13.23 -14.03 -15.27
N SER A 413 12.37 -15.03 -15.03
CA SER A 413 10.97 -14.83 -14.70
C SER A 413 10.74 -14.09 -13.36
N LYS A 414 11.77 -14.02 -12.51
CA LYS A 414 11.75 -13.33 -11.20
C LYS A 414 12.45 -11.97 -11.25
N ARG A 415 12.96 -11.55 -12.41
CA ARG A 415 13.67 -10.28 -12.62
C ARG A 415 12.69 -9.19 -13.07
N GLN A 416 11.77 -8.84 -12.17
CA GLN A 416 10.72 -7.86 -12.41
C GLN A 416 10.77 -6.80 -11.29
N PRO A 417 10.33 -5.57 -11.56
CA PRO A 417 10.11 -4.56 -10.52
C PRO A 417 9.15 -5.07 -9.43
N HIS A 418 9.33 -4.56 -8.22
CA HIS A 418 8.52 -4.96 -7.07
C HIS A 418 7.25 -4.12 -6.94
N HIS A 419 7.26 -2.89 -7.46
CA HIS A 419 6.16 -1.95 -7.34
C HIS A 419 5.41 -1.78 -8.67
N ASN A 420 4.11 -1.52 -8.56
CA ASN A 420 3.30 -1.12 -9.70
C ASN A 420 3.25 0.41 -9.75
N ILE A 421 4.33 1.00 -10.29
CA ILE A 421 4.53 2.45 -10.34
C ILE A 421 4.71 2.97 -11.76
N GLU A 422 4.19 4.17 -11.99
CA GLU A 422 4.47 4.96 -13.18
C GLU A 422 4.95 6.36 -12.79
N ALA A 423 6.20 6.69 -13.12
CA ALA A 423 6.82 7.96 -12.79
C ALA A 423 6.81 8.94 -13.98
N TYR A 424 6.68 10.23 -13.71
CA TYR A 424 6.59 11.31 -14.69
C TYR A 424 7.34 12.56 -14.20
N TRP A 425 7.87 13.35 -15.15
CA TRP A 425 8.40 14.70 -14.87
C TRP A 425 7.25 15.71 -14.79
N LEU A 426 7.34 16.67 -13.86
CA LEU A 426 6.38 17.77 -13.73
C LEU A 426 6.55 18.89 -14.75
#